data_AF-A0A1I7WWH6-F1
#
_entry.id   AF-A0A1I7WWH6-F1
#
_cell.length_a   1.000
_cell.length_b   1.000
_cell.length_c   1.000
_cell.angle_alpha   90.00
_cell.angle_beta   90.00
_cell.angle_gamma   90.00
#
_symmetry.space_group_name_H-M   'P 1'
#
loop_
_entity.id
_entity.type
_entity.pdbx_description
1 polymer ?
#
loop_
_entity_poly.entity_id
_entity_poly.type
_entity_poly.pdbx_seq_one_letter_code
_entity_poly.pdbx_strand_id
1 'polypeptide(L)'
;MLGMDRGAFAELVPTVVETLKYAYPELSSNWESIQTLIRKEEDQFWKILDKGRNIIDTMKLSKKAYSPSIPISISDVPSFTDSAKYIYKLSGNVYVFYFYCFNLVFPSLRTRILALFSTNNTRVSSLKDSGTIVIEDCQFYASEGGQKSDGGYLEIDGEPVFNVCSVNKVNGITVLTGEVLGNAELVEGSEITQKINVITDVESLIRNVISQCQPVIMEKVSIDDAKSIPALQSEFKKDKIYPSVVQLVRVGAELNDDSVAVECCSGTHVLNTSSLFDFVITGDRSSAKGVRRIYALTGEKAVFSRKYGRDVLEKVMAFRGDLTMQRKLVELQKLKKIFKMKSL
;
A
#
# COMPACT_ATOMS: atom_id res chain seq x y z
N MET A 1 17.50 7.64 18.35
CA MET A 1 17.84 9.07 18.16
C MET A 1 19.16 9.31 18.87
N LEU A 2 20.02 10.16 18.32
CA LEU A 2 21.43 10.37 18.74
C LEU A 2 21.61 10.96 20.16
N GLY A 3 20.66 10.76 21.09
CA GLY A 3 20.73 11.25 22.46
C GLY A 3 20.66 12.77 22.60
N MET A 4 20.16 13.48 21.60
CA MET A 4 20.13 14.94 21.58
C MET A 4 18.98 15.49 22.44
N ASP A 5 19.28 16.56 23.18
CA ASP A 5 18.33 17.26 24.04
C ASP A 5 17.33 18.13 23.25
N ARG A 6 16.21 18.50 23.90
CA ARG A 6 15.19 19.37 23.28
C ARG A 6 15.77 20.75 23.02
N GLY A 7 15.66 21.24 21.79
CA GLY A 7 16.17 22.56 21.39
C GLY A 7 17.53 22.53 20.69
N ALA A 8 18.13 21.34 20.55
CA ALA A 8 19.47 21.19 19.99
C ALA A 8 19.57 21.67 18.53
N PHE A 9 18.48 21.62 17.76
CA PHE A 9 18.52 22.10 16.36
C PHE A 9 18.47 23.62 16.27
N ALA A 10 17.67 24.28 17.12
CA ALA A 10 17.67 25.74 17.20
C ALA A 10 19.03 26.29 17.65
N GLU A 11 19.73 25.60 18.56
CA GLU A 11 21.03 26.02 19.06
C GLU A 11 22.17 25.91 18.02
N LEU A 12 21.97 25.13 16.96
CA LEU A 12 22.94 25.00 15.86
C LEU A 12 22.86 26.16 14.85
N VAL A 13 21.77 26.93 14.85
CA VAL A 13 21.51 27.99 13.88
C VAL A 13 22.62 29.07 13.84
N PRO A 14 23.13 29.59 14.96
CA PRO A 14 24.22 30.58 14.94
C PRO A 14 25.49 30.04 14.26
N THR A 15 25.84 28.78 14.53
CA THR A 15 27.01 28.12 13.92
C THR A 15 26.86 27.97 12.41
N VAL A 16 25.66 27.62 11.94
CA VAL A 16 25.35 27.50 10.51
C VAL A 16 25.41 28.86 9.82
N VAL A 17 24.87 29.90 10.45
CA VAL A 17 24.88 31.27 9.91
C VAL A 17 26.31 31.81 9.82
N GLU A 18 27.12 31.61 10.86
CA GLU A 18 28.53 32.03 10.86
C GLU A 18 29.33 31.38 9.72
N THR A 19 29.04 30.12 9.43
CA THR A 19 29.69 29.35 8.36
C THR A 19 29.27 29.83 6.97
N LEU A 20 28.01 30.25 6.81
CA LEU A 20 27.40 30.48 5.50
C LEU A 20 27.17 31.95 5.14
N LYS A 21 27.36 32.88 6.08
CA LYS A 21 27.06 34.32 5.89
C LYS A 21 27.75 34.98 4.69
N TYR A 22 28.90 34.47 4.25
CA TYR A 22 29.60 35.01 3.07
C TYR A 22 28.91 34.64 1.76
N ALA A 23 28.31 33.45 1.69
CA ALA A 23 27.57 33.00 0.52
C ALA A 23 26.11 33.47 0.55
N TYR A 24 25.55 33.66 1.75
CA TYR A 24 24.16 34.03 1.97
C TYR A 24 24.07 35.17 3.02
N PRO A 25 24.35 36.42 2.61
CA PRO A 25 24.38 37.57 3.52
C PRO A 25 23.06 37.81 4.28
N GLU A 26 21.94 37.44 3.67
CA GLU A 26 20.58 37.52 4.21
C GLU A 26 20.34 36.64 5.45
N LEU A 27 21.20 35.65 5.68
CA LEU A 27 21.15 34.85 6.90
C LEU A 27 21.57 35.68 8.12
N SER A 28 22.49 36.64 7.94
CA SER A 28 22.99 37.48 9.05
C SER A 28 21.94 38.48 9.55
N SER A 29 21.05 38.93 8.67
CA SER A 29 19.98 39.88 9.03
C SER A 29 18.75 39.21 9.62
N ASN A 30 18.53 37.91 9.36
CA ASN A 30 17.30 37.21 9.71
C ASN A 30 17.49 36.02 10.67
N TRP A 31 18.71 35.75 11.15
CA TRP A 31 19.01 34.53 11.91
C TRP A 31 18.18 34.37 13.19
N GLU A 32 17.89 35.44 13.92
CA GLU A 32 17.07 35.38 15.15
C GLU A 32 15.63 34.92 14.83
N SER A 33 15.09 35.37 13.70
CA SER A 33 13.77 34.94 13.22
C SER A 33 13.79 33.49 12.76
N ILE A 34 14.85 33.07 12.06
CA ILE A 34 15.06 31.67 11.62
C ILE A 34 15.22 30.75 12.84
N GLN A 35 16.00 31.15 13.84
CA GLN A 35 16.21 30.39 15.06
C GLN A 35 14.92 30.27 15.87
N THR A 36 14.16 31.36 16.00
CA THR A 36 12.86 31.36 16.66
C THR A 36 11.87 30.44 15.95
N LEU A 37 11.88 30.45 14.62
CA LEU A 37 11.05 29.55 13.81
C LEU A 37 11.44 28.08 14.02
N ILE A 38 12.73 27.76 13.95
CA ILE A 38 13.22 26.39 14.16
C ILE A 38 12.89 25.92 15.59
N ARG A 39 13.07 26.78 16.60
CA ARG A 39 12.69 26.44 17.99
C ARG A 39 11.19 26.17 18.12
N LYS A 40 10.35 26.97 17.45
CA LYS A 40 8.89 26.77 17.42
C LYS A 40 8.50 25.45 16.74
N GLU A 41 9.13 25.11 15.63
CA GLU A 41 8.90 23.84 14.92
C GLU A 41 9.40 22.64 15.75
N GLU A 42 10.54 22.78 16.41
CA GLU A 42 11.10 21.76 17.31
C GLU A 42 10.18 21.52 18.52
N ASP A 43 9.64 22.57 19.13
CA ASP A 43 8.64 22.46 20.20
C ASP A 43 7.34 21.81 19.73
N GLN A 44 6.90 22.09 18.50
CA GLN A 44 5.73 21.42 17.91
C GLN A 44 6.00 19.94 17.67
N PHE A 45 7.17 19.59 17.16
CA PHE A 45 7.60 18.22 16.98
C PHE A 45 7.60 17.44 18.30
N TRP A 46 8.15 18.02 19.37
CA TRP A 46 8.13 17.40 20.70
C TRP A 46 6.71 17.29 21.27
N LYS A 47 5.85 18.30 21.09
CA LYS A 47 4.42 18.21 21.48
C LYS A 47 3.68 17.11 20.73
N ILE A 48 4.00 16.86 19.47
CA ILE A 48 3.43 15.77 18.68
C ILE A 48 3.91 14.41 19.20
N LEU A 49 5.20 14.29 19.51
CA LEU A 49 5.78 13.09 20.13
C LEU A 49 5.13 12.77 21.49
N ASP A 50 5.00 13.78 22.36
CA ASP A 50 4.38 13.62 23.68
C ASP A 50 2.89 13.25 23.55
N LYS A 51 2.15 13.87 22.61
CA LYS A 51 0.76 13.50 22.29
C LYS A 51 0.66 12.08 21.71
N GLY A 52 1.58 11.69 20.84
CA GLY A 52 1.64 10.34 20.27
C GLY A 52 1.84 9.30 21.37
N ARG A 53 2.70 9.59 22.34
CA ARG A 53 2.92 8.76 23.53
C ARG A 53 1.64 8.62 24.36
N ASN A 54 0.97 9.73 24.65
CA ASN A 54 -0.31 9.73 25.38
C ASN A 54 -1.43 8.99 24.64
N ILE A 55 -1.53 9.09 23.30
CA ILE A 55 -2.53 8.35 22.51
C ILE A 55 -2.27 6.85 22.58
N ILE A 56 -1.01 6.42 22.53
CA ILE A 56 -0.65 5.00 22.69
C ILE A 56 -1.07 4.50 24.08
N ASP A 57 -0.91 5.33 25.12
CA ASP A 57 -1.31 4.98 26.48
C ASP A 57 -2.85 4.99 26.66
N THR A 58 -3.58 5.91 26.00
CA THR A 58 -5.05 5.92 26.00
C THR A 58 -5.66 4.81 25.15
N MET A 59 -5.04 4.42 24.03
CA MET A 59 -5.48 3.29 23.18
C MET A 59 -5.31 1.94 23.89
N LYS A 60 -4.40 1.84 24.86
CA LYS A 60 -4.34 0.68 25.76
C LYS A 60 -5.54 0.63 26.72
N LEU A 61 -6.18 1.76 27.02
CA LEU A 61 -7.29 1.88 27.98
C LEU A 61 -8.70 1.78 27.34
N SER A 62 -8.88 2.04 26.04
CA SER A 62 -10.21 2.13 25.40
C SER A 62 -10.63 0.95 24.51
N LYS A 63 -9.96 -0.23 24.58
CA LYS A 63 -10.42 -1.45 23.89
C LYS A 63 -11.71 -1.99 24.53
N LYS A 64 -12.88 -1.46 24.15
CA LYS A 64 -14.14 -2.22 24.11
C LYS A 64 -14.45 -2.46 22.63
N ALA A 65 -13.76 -3.45 22.07
CA ALA A 65 -13.89 -3.86 20.68
C ALA A 65 -15.22 -4.59 20.46
N TYR A 66 -15.76 -4.45 19.26
CA TYR A 66 -16.76 -5.37 18.68
C TYR A 66 -16.41 -6.82 19.06
N SER A 67 -17.34 -7.47 19.74
CA SER A 67 -17.20 -8.84 20.23
C SER A 67 -18.29 -9.66 19.54
N PRO A 68 -17.97 -10.77 18.85
CA PRO A 68 -18.99 -11.63 18.28
C PRO A 68 -19.84 -12.16 19.45
N SER A 69 -21.14 -11.87 19.43
CA SER A 69 -22.08 -12.25 20.49
C SER A 69 -22.45 -13.74 20.47
N ILE A 70 -21.92 -14.51 19.51
CA ILE A 70 -21.98 -15.97 19.49
C ILE A 70 -20.53 -16.47 19.37
N PRO A 71 -20.00 -17.20 20.36
CA PRO A 71 -18.68 -17.81 20.25
C PRO A 71 -18.72 -18.85 19.13
N ILE A 72 -17.87 -18.68 18.12
CA ILE A 72 -17.57 -19.77 17.17
C ILE A 72 -16.93 -20.89 18.02
N SER A 73 -17.62 -22.02 18.17
CA SER A 73 -17.07 -23.17 18.89
C SER A 73 -16.03 -23.86 18.01
N ILE A 74 -14.78 -23.79 18.45
CA ILE A 74 -13.58 -24.28 17.73
C ILE A 74 -12.80 -25.31 18.55
N SER A 75 -13.41 -25.86 19.61
CA SER A 75 -12.80 -26.87 20.49
C SER A 75 -12.34 -28.13 19.75
N ASP A 76 -13.00 -28.44 18.63
CA ASP A 76 -12.82 -29.69 17.90
C ASP A 76 -11.96 -29.50 16.64
N VAL A 77 -11.35 -28.32 16.47
CA VAL A 77 -10.46 -28.03 15.34
C VAL A 77 -9.10 -28.68 15.61
N PRO A 78 -8.67 -29.66 14.79
CA PRO A 78 -7.62 -30.61 15.17
C PRO A 78 -6.23 -30.00 15.33
N SER A 79 -5.88 -28.99 14.53
CA SER A 79 -4.59 -28.30 14.55
C SER A 79 -4.68 -27.06 13.66
N PHE A 80 -4.21 -25.90 14.12
CA PHE A 80 -4.25 -24.64 13.37
C PHE A 80 -2.92 -23.88 13.55
N THR A 81 -2.39 -23.28 12.48
CA THR A 81 -1.28 -22.33 12.55
C THR A 81 -1.44 -21.20 11.54
N ASP A 82 -0.94 -20.01 11.88
CA ASP A 82 -0.85 -18.86 10.98
C ASP A 82 0.60 -18.46 10.70
N SER A 83 1.56 -19.33 11.02
CA SER A 83 2.99 -19.04 10.85
C SER A 83 3.36 -18.78 9.39
N ALA A 84 2.57 -19.33 8.46
CA ALA A 84 2.77 -19.16 7.03
C ALA A 84 2.58 -17.71 6.55
N LYS A 85 1.91 -16.84 7.33
CA LYS A 85 1.80 -15.41 7.01
C LYS A 85 3.14 -14.68 6.95
N TYR A 86 4.16 -15.21 7.63
CA TYR A 86 5.53 -14.70 7.57
C TYR A 86 6.36 -15.34 6.46
N ILE A 87 5.78 -16.29 5.72
CA ILE A 87 6.41 -16.99 4.60
C ILE A 87 5.93 -16.33 3.31
N TYR A 88 6.59 -15.24 2.96
CA TYR A 88 6.51 -14.62 1.66
C TYR A 88 7.89 -14.58 1.04
N LYS A 89 7.92 -14.68 -0.28
CA LYS A 89 9.16 -14.51 -1.04
C LYS A 89 9.04 -13.22 -1.81
N LEU A 90 10.15 -12.52 -1.91
CA LEU A 90 10.30 -11.61 -3.02
C LEU A 90 10.30 -12.47 -4.28
N SER A 91 9.26 -12.40 -5.12
CA SER A 91 9.42 -12.96 -6.45
C SER A 91 10.45 -12.13 -7.18
N GLY A 92 11.34 -12.83 -7.88
CA GLY A 92 12.19 -12.18 -8.88
C GLY A 92 11.35 -11.30 -9.79
N ASN A 93 11.99 -10.27 -10.31
CA ASN A 93 11.32 -9.20 -11.01
C ASN A 93 10.44 -9.70 -12.15
N VAL A 94 9.14 -9.46 -12.01
CA VAL A 94 8.19 -9.70 -13.08
C VAL A 94 8.22 -8.47 -13.97
N TYR A 95 8.79 -8.62 -15.16
CA TYR A 95 8.75 -7.63 -16.23
C TYR A 95 7.35 -7.63 -16.85
N VAL A 96 6.41 -6.92 -16.24
CA VAL A 96 5.13 -6.60 -16.89
C VAL A 96 5.16 -5.13 -17.21
N PHE A 97 5.24 -4.82 -18.50
CA PHE A 97 5.30 -3.43 -18.99
C PHE A 97 6.18 -2.55 -18.13
N TYR A 98 7.37 -3.08 -17.89
CA TYR A 98 8.52 -2.23 -17.79
C TYR A 98 8.61 -1.39 -16.46
N PHE A 99 8.02 -1.87 -15.35
CA PHE A 99 8.23 -1.40 -13.95
C PHE A 99 8.86 -2.50 -13.08
N TYR A 100 9.58 -2.13 -12.00
CA TYR A 100 9.84 -3.04 -10.87
C TYR A 100 8.78 -2.87 -9.80
N CYS A 101 7.78 -3.73 -9.84
CA CYS A 101 6.99 -4.00 -8.65
C CYS A 101 7.79 -4.99 -7.79
N PHE A 102 8.07 -4.61 -6.54
CA PHE A 102 8.40 -5.61 -5.52
C PHE A 102 7.12 -6.37 -5.22
N ASN A 103 6.86 -7.39 -6.04
CA ASN A 103 5.79 -8.31 -5.76
C ASN A 103 6.26 -9.18 -4.59
N LEU A 104 5.74 -8.84 -3.40
CA LEU A 104 5.65 -9.80 -2.31
C LEU A 104 4.79 -10.93 -2.83
N VAL A 105 5.45 -11.98 -3.29
CA VAL A 105 4.78 -13.18 -3.74
C VAL A 105 4.69 -14.07 -2.54
N PHE A 106 3.49 -14.07 -1.99
CA PHE A 106 3.02 -15.12 -1.12
C PHE A 106 2.99 -16.39 -1.98
N PRO A 107 3.89 -17.37 -1.73
CA PRO A 107 3.82 -18.63 -2.46
C PRO A 107 2.44 -19.22 -2.23
N SER A 108 1.83 -19.73 -3.31
CA SER A 108 0.59 -20.50 -3.20
C SER A 108 0.71 -21.51 -2.07
N LEU A 109 -0.13 -21.35 -1.04
CA LEU A 109 -0.15 -22.27 0.08
C LEU A 109 -1.36 -23.17 -0.05
N ARG A 110 -1.10 -24.44 -0.33
CA ARG A 110 -2.13 -25.47 -0.26
C ARG A 110 -2.41 -25.77 1.20
N THR A 111 -3.68 -25.77 1.58
CA THR A 111 -4.14 -26.04 2.93
C THR A 111 -5.48 -26.75 2.90
N ARG A 112 -5.96 -27.18 4.05
CA ARG A 112 -7.22 -27.90 4.20
C ARG A 112 -8.23 -27.06 4.96
N ILE A 113 -9.48 -27.11 4.53
CA ILE A 113 -10.61 -26.52 5.25
C ILE A 113 -10.87 -27.38 6.48
N LEU A 114 -10.79 -26.77 7.67
CA LEU A 114 -11.02 -27.45 8.94
C LEU A 114 -12.44 -27.27 9.45
N ALA A 115 -13.04 -26.11 9.20
CA ALA A 115 -14.42 -25.84 9.57
C ALA A 115 -15.00 -24.72 8.70
N LEU A 116 -16.29 -24.83 8.42
CA LEU A 116 -17.09 -23.83 7.73
C LEU A 116 -18.21 -23.38 8.64
N PHE A 117 -18.51 -22.08 8.61
CA PHE A 117 -19.59 -21.48 9.38
C PHE A 117 -20.44 -20.60 8.46
N SER A 118 -21.76 -20.72 8.57
CA SER A 118 -22.69 -19.81 7.90
C SER A 118 -22.58 -18.39 8.47
N THR A 119 -23.24 -17.44 7.83
CA THR A 119 -23.37 -16.05 8.33
C THR A 119 -23.95 -15.93 9.74
N ASN A 120 -24.65 -16.96 10.21
CA ASN A 120 -25.20 -17.05 11.57
C ASN A 120 -24.25 -17.73 12.58
N ASN A 121 -22.99 -17.97 12.21
CA ASN A 121 -21.97 -18.67 13.02
C ASN A 121 -22.28 -20.14 13.35
N THR A 122 -23.18 -20.78 12.60
CA THR A 122 -23.47 -22.21 12.73
C THR A 122 -22.48 -23.01 11.89
N ARG A 123 -21.86 -24.06 12.45
CA ARG A 123 -20.97 -24.95 11.70
C ARG A 123 -21.77 -25.71 10.63
N VAL A 124 -21.25 -25.74 9.41
CA VAL A 124 -21.87 -26.39 8.25
C VAL A 124 -20.87 -27.32 7.58
N SER A 125 -21.34 -28.39 6.94
CA SER A 125 -20.49 -29.31 6.18
C SER A 125 -20.06 -28.74 4.83
N SER A 126 -20.83 -27.80 4.28
CA SER A 126 -20.51 -27.09 3.04
C SER A 126 -21.02 -25.65 3.03
N LEU A 127 -20.43 -24.82 2.16
CA LEU A 127 -20.73 -23.40 2.02
C LEU A 127 -20.89 -23.02 0.54
N LYS A 128 -21.99 -22.31 0.21
CA LYS A 128 -22.34 -21.85 -1.16
C LYS A 128 -22.46 -20.34 -1.33
N ASP A 129 -22.60 -19.60 -0.23
CA ASP A 129 -22.82 -18.15 -0.22
C ASP A 129 -21.76 -17.45 0.64
N SER A 130 -22.14 -16.52 1.51
CA SER A 130 -21.22 -15.88 2.47
C SER A 130 -21.02 -16.73 3.72
N GLY A 131 -19.83 -16.64 4.31
CA GLY A 131 -19.55 -17.36 5.53
C GLY A 131 -18.16 -17.11 6.11
N THR A 132 -17.86 -17.87 7.15
CA THR A 132 -16.55 -17.88 7.79
C THR A 132 -15.89 -19.24 7.59
N ILE A 133 -14.60 -19.21 7.23
CA ILE A 133 -13.79 -20.39 6.96
C ILE A 133 -12.62 -20.42 7.94
N VAL A 134 -12.35 -21.60 8.49
CA VAL A 134 -11.15 -21.91 9.26
C VAL A 134 -10.33 -22.92 8.47
N ILE A 135 -9.05 -22.63 8.30
CA ILE A 135 -8.11 -23.39 7.47
C ILE A 135 -6.91 -23.80 8.29
N GLU A 136 -6.30 -24.94 7.97
CA GLU A 136 -5.23 -25.56 8.76
C GLU A 136 -3.95 -24.71 8.89
N ASP A 137 -3.49 -24.16 7.77
CA ASP A 137 -2.33 -23.28 7.69
C ASP A 137 -2.76 -21.97 7.04
N CYS A 138 -2.85 -20.88 7.81
CA CYS A 138 -3.30 -19.58 7.30
C CYS A 138 -2.12 -18.69 6.90
N GLN A 139 -2.13 -18.23 5.65
CA GLN A 139 -1.17 -17.26 5.12
C GLN A 139 -1.63 -15.82 5.28
N PHE A 140 -2.94 -15.57 5.46
CA PHE A 140 -3.49 -14.22 5.57
C PHE A 140 -3.19 -13.59 6.94
N TYR A 141 -2.82 -12.31 6.94
CA TYR A 141 -2.67 -11.52 8.16
C TYR A 141 -4.04 -11.08 8.71
N ALA A 142 -4.31 -11.44 9.97
CA ALA A 142 -5.49 -11.00 10.70
C ALA A 142 -5.32 -9.59 11.26
N SER A 143 -6.42 -8.83 11.39
CA SER A 143 -6.40 -7.50 12.00
C SER A 143 -5.91 -7.55 13.45
N GLU A 144 -4.62 -7.26 13.66
CA GLU A 144 -3.95 -7.25 14.96
C GLU A 144 -3.01 -6.03 15.05
N GLY A 145 -2.69 -5.59 16.26
CA GLY A 145 -1.68 -4.53 16.46
C GLY A 145 -1.98 -3.17 15.82
N GLY A 146 -3.22 -2.91 15.37
CA GLY A 146 -3.59 -1.69 14.64
C GLY A 146 -3.34 -1.75 13.13
N GLN A 147 -2.81 -2.86 12.62
CA GLN A 147 -2.67 -3.14 11.20
C GLN A 147 -3.98 -3.72 10.64
N LYS A 148 -4.39 -3.27 9.45
CA LYS A 148 -5.56 -3.80 8.74
C LYS A 148 -5.26 -5.22 8.23
N SER A 149 -6.26 -6.10 8.26
CA SER A 149 -6.13 -7.45 7.71
C SER A 149 -5.82 -7.48 6.21
N ASP A 150 -5.21 -8.57 5.78
CA ASP A 150 -5.07 -8.90 4.36
C ASP A 150 -6.43 -9.22 3.72
N GLY A 151 -6.47 -9.15 2.38
CA GLY A 151 -7.57 -9.64 1.54
C GLY A 151 -7.02 -10.48 0.38
N GLY A 152 -7.88 -11.20 -0.33
CA GLY A 152 -7.47 -12.10 -1.41
C GLY A 152 -8.52 -13.14 -1.72
N TYR A 153 -8.12 -14.31 -2.20
CA TYR A 153 -9.05 -15.38 -2.60
C TYR A 153 -8.49 -16.78 -2.35
N LEU A 154 -9.37 -17.77 -2.31
CA LEU A 154 -9.05 -19.19 -2.22
C LEU A 154 -9.40 -19.86 -3.55
N GLU A 155 -8.54 -20.78 -4.01
CA GLU A 155 -8.69 -21.51 -5.27
C GLU A 155 -8.87 -23.02 -5.04
N ILE A 156 -9.65 -23.67 -5.90
CA ILE A 156 -9.71 -25.13 -6.07
C ILE A 156 -9.36 -25.41 -7.54
N ASP A 157 -8.42 -26.32 -7.78
CA ASP A 157 -7.94 -26.68 -9.12
C ASP A 157 -7.53 -25.50 -10.01
N GLY A 158 -7.09 -24.40 -9.40
CA GLY A 158 -6.67 -23.16 -10.07
C GLY A 158 -7.79 -22.15 -10.33
N GLU A 159 -9.04 -22.49 -10.02
CA GLU A 159 -10.18 -21.59 -10.17
C GLU A 159 -10.53 -20.92 -8.82
N PRO A 160 -10.74 -19.59 -8.78
CA PRO A 160 -11.10 -18.89 -7.56
C PRO A 160 -12.53 -19.24 -7.11
N VAL A 161 -12.67 -19.76 -5.89
CA VAL A 161 -13.94 -20.26 -5.35
C VAL A 161 -14.44 -19.47 -4.14
N PHE A 162 -13.59 -18.66 -3.51
CA PHE A 162 -13.96 -17.88 -2.33
C PHE A 162 -13.16 -16.57 -2.25
N ASN A 163 -13.85 -15.44 -2.11
CA ASN A 163 -13.24 -14.13 -1.90
C ASN A 163 -13.12 -13.81 -0.40
N VAL A 164 -11.92 -13.50 0.06
CA VAL A 164 -11.61 -13.18 1.46
C VAL A 164 -11.71 -11.67 1.69
N CYS A 165 -12.78 -11.25 2.36
CA CYS A 165 -13.08 -9.83 2.60
C CYS A 165 -12.44 -9.30 3.88
N SER A 166 -12.34 -10.14 4.92
CA SER A 166 -11.71 -9.76 6.18
C SER A 166 -11.11 -10.96 6.91
N VAL A 167 -10.08 -10.70 7.70
CA VAL A 167 -9.38 -11.74 8.46
C VAL A 167 -9.24 -11.28 9.89
N ASN A 168 -9.74 -12.09 10.82
CA ASN A 168 -9.83 -11.74 12.24
C ASN A 168 -9.31 -12.87 13.11
N LYS A 169 -9.09 -12.58 14.39
CA LYS A 169 -8.70 -13.57 15.40
C LYS A 169 -9.82 -13.82 16.38
N VAL A 170 -10.24 -15.07 16.50
CA VAL A 170 -11.25 -15.53 17.44
C VAL A 170 -10.62 -16.59 18.33
N ASN A 171 -10.49 -16.29 19.63
CA ASN A 171 -9.79 -17.15 20.61
C ASN A 171 -8.39 -17.62 20.15
N GLY A 172 -7.63 -16.75 19.48
CA GLY A 172 -6.28 -17.04 18.98
C GLY A 172 -6.22 -17.72 17.61
N ILE A 173 -7.36 -18.20 17.09
CA ILE A 173 -7.47 -18.81 15.75
C ILE A 173 -7.76 -17.72 14.71
N THR A 174 -7.07 -17.80 13.57
CA THR A 174 -7.35 -16.91 12.44
C THR A 174 -8.58 -17.41 11.69
N VAL A 175 -9.57 -16.55 11.54
CA VAL A 175 -10.81 -16.83 10.81
C VAL A 175 -10.91 -15.92 9.60
N LEU A 176 -11.31 -16.49 8.46
CA LEU A 176 -11.45 -15.79 7.19
C LEU A 176 -12.94 -15.60 6.92
N THR A 177 -13.39 -14.35 6.75
CA THR A 177 -14.78 -14.04 6.44
C THR A 177 -14.87 -13.52 5.01
N GLY A 178 -15.82 -14.03 4.24
CA GLY A 178 -15.88 -13.80 2.81
C GLY A 178 -17.11 -14.39 2.14
N GLU A 179 -17.04 -14.48 0.81
CA GLU A 179 -18.13 -14.88 -0.07
C GLU A 179 -17.67 -15.93 -1.08
N VAL A 180 -18.48 -16.98 -1.29
CA VAL A 180 -18.27 -17.97 -2.33
C VAL A 180 -18.46 -17.35 -3.71
N LEU A 181 -17.59 -17.74 -4.65
CA LEU A 181 -17.59 -17.23 -6.02
C LEU A 181 -18.23 -18.22 -6.99
N GLY A 182 -19.04 -17.69 -7.91
CA GLY A 182 -19.71 -18.49 -8.94
C GLY A 182 -20.68 -19.51 -8.34
N ASN A 183 -20.69 -20.72 -8.90
CA ASN A 183 -21.52 -21.84 -8.45
C ASN A 183 -20.73 -22.87 -7.64
N ALA A 184 -19.60 -22.47 -7.05
CA ALA A 184 -18.74 -23.37 -6.28
C ALA A 184 -19.41 -23.77 -4.95
N GLU A 185 -18.98 -24.92 -4.40
CA GLU A 185 -19.37 -25.37 -3.08
C GLU A 185 -18.11 -25.78 -2.32
N LEU A 186 -17.78 -25.07 -1.24
CA LEU A 186 -16.67 -25.47 -0.38
C LEU A 186 -17.17 -26.51 0.61
N VAL A 187 -16.42 -27.59 0.79
CA VAL A 187 -16.76 -28.68 1.70
C VAL A 187 -15.69 -28.79 2.78
N GLU A 188 -16.11 -29.06 4.00
CA GLU A 188 -15.17 -29.31 5.11
C GLU A 188 -14.25 -30.48 4.76
N GLY A 189 -12.94 -30.32 4.98
CA GLY A 189 -11.92 -31.30 4.61
C GLY A 189 -11.37 -31.17 3.19
N SER A 190 -11.95 -30.32 2.33
CA SER A 190 -11.39 -30.06 0.99
C SER A 190 -10.02 -29.39 1.07
N GLU A 191 -9.14 -29.74 0.12
CA GLU A 191 -7.88 -29.04 -0.12
C GLU A 191 -8.13 -27.79 -0.98
N ILE A 192 -7.52 -26.68 -0.59
CA ILE A 192 -7.63 -25.37 -1.24
C ILE A 192 -6.27 -24.71 -1.35
N THR A 193 -6.13 -23.74 -2.25
CA THR A 193 -4.93 -22.92 -2.39
C THR A 193 -5.22 -21.47 -2.00
N GLN A 194 -4.37 -20.88 -1.17
CA GLN A 194 -4.49 -19.48 -0.74
C GLN A 194 -3.76 -18.52 -1.69
N LYS A 195 -4.41 -17.40 -2.02
CA LYS A 195 -3.85 -16.29 -2.81
C LYS A 195 -4.13 -14.95 -2.13
N ILE A 196 -3.07 -14.28 -1.67
CA ILE A 196 -3.17 -12.95 -1.05
C ILE A 196 -3.10 -11.88 -2.13
N ASN A 197 -4.01 -10.90 -2.08
CA ASN A 197 -3.96 -9.72 -2.92
C ASN A 197 -3.18 -8.61 -2.21
N VAL A 198 -1.90 -8.46 -2.58
CA VAL A 198 -1.00 -7.45 -2.00
C VAL A 198 -1.06 -6.18 -2.85
N ILE A 199 -2.02 -5.28 -2.54
CA ILE A 199 -2.17 -3.94 -3.13
C ILE A 199 -1.93 -3.90 -4.65
N THR A 200 -2.97 -4.22 -5.41
CA THR A 200 -3.28 -3.57 -6.69
C THR A 200 -4.16 -2.34 -6.38
N ASP A 201 -4.05 -1.13 -6.94
CA ASP A 201 -3.10 -0.56 -7.89
C ASP A 201 -3.48 0.91 -8.16
N VAL A 202 -3.03 1.93 -7.38
CA VAL A 202 -3.32 3.34 -7.76
C VAL A 202 -2.66 3.65 -9.10
N GLU A 203 -1.45 3.15 -9.30
CA GLU A 203 -0.74 3.25 -10.57
C GLU A 203 -1.46 2.51 -11.69
N SER A 204 -1.87 1.24 -11.51
CA SER A 204 -2.61 0.58 -12.59
C SER A 204 -4.04 1.06 -12.76
N LEU A 205 -4.70 1.61 -11.74
CA LEU A 205 -5.99 2.29 -11.89
C LEU A 205 -5.84 3.50 -12.82
N ILE A 206 -4.86 4.37 -12.55
CA ILE A 206 -4.61 5.55 -13.39
C ILE A 206 -4.17 5.13 -14.79
N ARG A 207 -3.28 4.13 -14.91
CA ARG A 207 -2.87 3.59 -16.22
C ARG A 207 -4.05 2.94 -16.97
N ASN A 208 -5.00 2.33 -16.28
CA ASN A 208 -6.23 1.81 -16.89
C ASN A 208 -7.07 2.97 -17.47
N VAL A 209 -7.28 4.05 -16.72
CA VAL A 209 -7.98 5.26 -17.21
C VAL A 209 -7.26 5.90 -18.41
N ILE A 210 -5.92 5.93 -18.40
CA ILE A 210 -5.12 6.37 -19.55
C ILE A 210 -5.36 5.47 -20.77
N SER A 211 -5.39 4.15 -20.56
CA SER A 211 -5.58 3.17 -21.65
C SER A 211 -6.98 3.17 -22.27
N GLN A 212 -7.98 3.68 -21.56
CA GLN A 212 -9.35 3.81 -22.05
C GLN A 212 -9.55 4.98 -23.03
N CYS A 213 -8.52 5.82 -23.23
CA CYS A 213 -8.54 6.91 -24.21
C CYS A 213 -9.78 7.82 -24.09
N GLN A 214 -10.18 8.17 -22.86
CA GLN A 214 -11.38 8.96 -22.60
C GLN A 214 -11.15 10.44 -22.93
N PRO A 215 -12.16 11.15 -23.49
CA PRO A 215 -12.07 12.58 -23.71
C PRO A 215 -12.04 13.34 -22.38
N VAL A 216 -11.35 14.48 -22.37
CA VAL A 216 -11.35 15.42 -21.26
C VAL A 216 -12.11 16.67 -21.69
N ILE A 217 -13.24 16.93 -21.04
CA ILE A 217 -14.17 18.00 -21.42
C ILE A 217 -14.00 19.18 -20.47
N MET A 218 -13.97 20.38 -21.03
CA MET A 218 -13.82 21.65 -20.31
C MET A 218 -14.97 22.59 -20.68
N GLU A 219 -15.74 23.03 -19.70
CA GLU A 219 -16.96 23.82 -19.90
C GLU A 219 -17.03 24.96 -18.88
N LYS A 220 -17.59 26.12 -19.28
CA LYS A 220 -17.83 27.24 -18.35
C LYS A 220 -19.22 27.10 -17.76
N VAL A 221 -19.31 27.04 -16.44
CA VAL A 221 -20.57 26.89 -15.70
C VAL A 221 -20.67 27.93 -14.58
N SER A 222 -21.88 28.23 -14.12
CA SER A 222 -22.02 29.06 -12.94
C SER A 222 -21.50 28.30 -11.70
N ILE A 223 -21.01 29.03 -10.70
CA ILE A 223 -20.55 28.41 -9.46
C ILE A 223 -21.67 27.66 -8.72
N ASP A 224 -22.92 28.11 -8.87
CA ASP A 224 -24.07 27.48 -8.21
C ASP A 224 -24.46 26.19 -8.94
N ASP A 225 -24.41 26.17 -10.28
CA ASP A 225 -24.59 24.94 -11.06
C ASP A 225 -23.47 23.93 -10.76
N ALA A 226 -22.21 24.37 -10.68
CA ALA A 226 -21.10 23.50 -10.32
C ALA A 226 -21.31 22.81 -8.95
N LYS A 227 -21.71 23.57 -7.92
CA LYS A 227 -21.98 23.03 -6.57
C LYS A 227 -23.13 22.02 -6.53
N SER A 228 -24.03 22.03 -7.53
CA SER A 228 -25.15 21.11 -7.62
C SER A 228 -24.78 19.75 -8.21
N ILE A 229 -23.58 19.61 -8.80
CA ILE A 229 -23.10 18.36 -9.41
C ILE A 229 -22.70 17.38 -8.29
N PRO A 230 -23.37 16.21 -8.16
CA PRO A 230 -23.06 15.24 -7.09
C PRO A 230 -21.65 14.66 -7.17
N ALA A 231 -21.11 14.49 -8.38
CA ALA A 231 -19.78 13.94 -8.62
C ALA A 231 -18.63 14.95 -8.41
N LEU A 232 -18.92 16.21 -8.10
CA LEU A 232 -17.90 17.26 -7.99
C LEU A 232 -16.94 16.99 -6.83
N GLN A 233 -15.64 17.01 -7.11
CA GLN A 233 -14.58 16.76 -6.13
C GLN A 233 -13.97 18.04 -5.55
N SER A 234 -14.22 19.20 -6.18
CA SER A 234 -13.68 20.48 -5.72
C SER A 234 -14.40 21.02 -4.48
N GLU A 235 -13.62 21.35 -3.45
CA GLU A 235 -14.13 22.01 -2.25
C GLU A 235 -14.13 23.54 -2.40
N PHE A 236 -15.31 24.16 -2.29
CA PHE A 236 -15.45 25.61 -2.21
C PHE A 236 -15.36 26.07 -0.76
N LYS A 237 -14.23 26.66 -0.38
CA LYS A 237 -14.00 27.10 0.99
C LYS A 237 -14.69 28.44 1.27
N LYS A 238 -15.41 28.54 2.38
CA LYS A 238 -16.22 29.72 2.74
C LYS A 238 -15.38 31.01 2.89
N ASP A 239 -14.12 30.89 3.25
CA ASP A 239 -13.16 31.97 3.43
C ASP A 239 -12.47 32.43 2.14
N LYS A 240 -12.76 31.79 1.00
CA LYS A 240 -12.21 32.14 -0.31
C LYS A 240 -13.27 32.73 -1.23
N ILE A 241 -12.87 33.78 -1.95
CA ILE A 241 -13.69 34.39 -3.00
C ILE A 241 -13.43 33.64 -4.31
N TYR A 242 -14.49 33.20 -4.95
CA TYR A 242 -14.47 32.52 -6.25
C TYR A 242 -15.29 33.34 -7.26
N PRO A 243 -14.94 33.31 -8.56
CA PRO A 243 -15.71 33.97 -9.60
C PRO A 243 -17.11 33.35 -9.75
N SER A 244 -18.06 34.14 -10.27
CA SER A 244 -19.44 33.67 -10.52
C SER A 244 -19.52 32.59 -11.61
N VAL A 245 -18.54 32.56 -12.51
CA VAL A 245 -18.37 31.53 -13.55
C VAL A 245 -17.04 30.81 -13.30
N VAL A 246 -17.10 29.48 -13.24
CA VAL A 246 -15.96 28.59 -13.06
C VAL A 246 -15.79 27.70 -14.27
N GLN A 247 -14.56 27.20 -14.48
CA GLN A 247 -14.27 26.21 -15.51
C GLN A 247 -14.36 24.81 -14.89
N LEU A 248 -15.36 24.04 -15.32
CA LEU A 248 -15.54 22.64 -14.96
C LEU A 248 -14.70 21.79 -15.91
N VAL A 249 -14.01 20.81 -15.35
CA VAL A 249 -13.20 19.82 -16.06
C VAL A 249 -13.66 18.44 -15.64
N ARG A 250 -13.79 17.52 -16.61
CA ARG A 250 -14.19 16.13 -16.35
C ARG A 250 -13.54 15.18 -17.33
N VAL A 251 -13.37 13.92 -16.91
CA VAL A 251 -12.95 12.81 -17.78
C VAL A 251 -14.19 12.00 -18.17
N GLY A 252 -14.38 11.79 -19.47
CA GLY A 252 -15.54 11.09 -20.04
C GLY A 252 -16.44 12.03 -20.86
N ALA A 253 -17.26 11.46 -21.74
CA ALA A 253 -18.09 12.21 -22.69
C ALA A 253 -19.37 12.78 -22.05
N GLU A 254 -19.98 12.06 -21.10
CA GLU A 254 -21.20 12.47 -20.40
C GLU A 254 -20.95 12.70 -18.92
N LEU A 255 -21.78 13.52 -18.27
CA LEU A 255 -21.77 13.69 -16.82
C LEU A 255 -22.77 12.70 -16.23
N ASN A 256 -22.25 11.63 -15.64
CA ASN A 256 -23.01 10.53 -15.06
C ASN A 256 -22.25 9.93 -13.87
N ASP A 257 -22.81 8.90 -13.25
CA ASP A 257 -22.21 8.25 -12.07
C ASP A 257 -20.84 7.59 -12.36
N ASP A 258 -20.54 7.31 -13.64
CA ASP A 258 -19.26 6.76 -14.09
C ASP A 258 -18.21 7.85 -14.40
N SER A 259 -18.57 9.13 -14.26
CA SER A 259 -17.65 10.25 -14.50
C SER A 259 -16.54 10.28 -13.46
N VAL A 260 -15.29 10.26 -13.93
CA VAL A 260 -14.09 10.28 -13.08
C VAL A 260 -13.47 11.67 -13.11
N ALA A 261 -12.93 12.11 -11.97
CA ALA A 261 -12.19 13.37 -11.82
C ALA A 261 -12.98 14.60 -12.32
N VAL A 262 -14.16 14.84 -11.74
CA VAL A 262 -14.96 16.04 -11.99
C VAL A 262 -14.52 17.15 -11.04
N GLU A 263 -13.91 18.21 -11.56
CA GLU A 263 -13.32 19.29 -10.77
C GLU A 263 -13.50 20.68 -11.41
N CYS A 264 -13.50 21.73 -10.60
CA CYS A 264 -13.36 23.10 -11.06
C CYS A 264 -11.88 23.48 -11.09
N CYS A 265 -11.29 23.57 -12.29
CA CYS A 265 -9.88 23.88 -12.48
C CYS A 265 -9.69 24.91 -13.60
N SER A 266 -8.85 25.92 -13.35
CA SER A 266 -8.49 26.96 -14.33
C SER A 266 -7.15 26.66 -15.03
N GLY A 267 -6.62 25.46 -14.87
CA GLY A 267 -5.36 25.03 -15.48
C GLY A 267 -5.53 24.60 -16.94
N THR A 268 -4.40 24.30 -17.59
CA THR A 268 -4.38 23.66 -18.90
C THR A 268 -4.53 22.14 -18.74
N HIS A 269 -5.38 21.51 -19.55
CA HIS A 269 -5.59 20.07 -19.54
C HIS A 269 -5.30 19.45 -20.91
N VAL A 270 -4.96 18.17 -20.91
CA VAL A 270 -4.98 17.33 -22.12
C VAL A 270 -6.41 17.22 -22.64
N LEU A 271 -6.59 16.94 -23.94
CA LEU A 271 -7.91 16.71 -24.54
C LEU A 271 -8.38 15.26 -24.41
N ASN A 272 -7.47 14.33 -24.11
CA ASN A 272 -7.75 12.91 -24.00
C ASN A 272 -6.77 12.26 -23.00
N THR A 273 -7.25 11.31 -22.19
CA THR A 273 -6.43 10.64 -21.16
C THR A 273 -5.22 9.91 -21.75
N SER A 274 -5.31 9.41 -22.98
CA SER A 274 -4.20 8.76 -23.68
C SER A 274 -3.00 9.68 -23.90
N SER A 275 -3.21 11.00 -23.96
CA SER A 275 -2.12 11.99 -24.11
C SER A 275 -1.23 12.08 -22.86
N LEU A 276 -1.64 11.47 -21.75
CA LEU A 276 -0.77 11.32 -20.57
C LEU A 276 0.29 10.23 -20.78
N PHE A 277 0.15 9.37 -21.78
CA PHE A 277 1.00 8.23 -22.15
C PHE A 277 1.18 7.15 -21.08
N ASP A 278 1.62 7.52 -19.90
CA ASP A 278 1.93 6.63 -18.80
C ASP A 278 1.91 7.38 -17.47
N PHE A 279 1.90 6.62 -16.37
CA PHE A 279 1.91 7.15 -15.01
C PHE A 279 2.77 6.26 -14.11
N VAL A 280 3.61 6.90 -13.28
CA VAL A 280 4.43 6.25 -12.25
C VAL A 280 4.43 7.08 -10.98
N ILE A 281 4.28 6.44 -9.83
CA ILE A 281 4.56 6.97 -8.50
C ILE A 281 6.06 6.78 -8.22
N THR A 282 6.74 7.89 -7.99
CA THR A 282 8.17 7.94 -7.64
C THR A 282 8.41 8.08 -6.13
N GLY A 283 7.35 8.31 -5.35
CA GLY A 283 7.46 8.31 -3.90
C GLY A 283 6.15 8.53 -3.15
N ASP A 284 6.12 8.12 -1.90
CA ASP A 284 5.01 8.32 -0.97
C ASP A 284 5.58 8.71 0.40
N ARG A 285 5.12 9.84 0.95
CA ARG A 285 5.55 10.33 2.26
C ARG A 285 4.36 10.82 3.08
N SER A 286 4.31 10.47 4.36
CA SER A 286 3.42 11.14 5.31
C SER A 286 3.95 12.55 5.61
N SER A 287 3.12 13.57 5.37
CA SER A 287 3.49 14.97 5.62
C SER A 287 2.96 15.48 6.97
N ALA A 288 1.89 14.88 7.49
CA ALA A 288 1.31 15.13 8.81
C ALA A 288 0.37 13.98 9.20
N LYS A 289 -0.13 13.96 10.44
CA LYS A 289 -1.13 12.98 10.89
C LYS A 289 -2.37 13.05 10.00
N GLY A 290 -2.67 11.95 9.30
CA GLY A 290 -3.81 11.85 8.38
C GLY A 290 -3.56 12.43 6.97
N VAL A 291 -2.35 12.94 6.68
CA VAL A 291 -2.01 13.52 5.37
C VAL A 291 -0.85 12.76 4.73
N ARG A 292 -1.08 12.28 3.51
CA ARG A 292 -0.05 11.63 2.66
C ARG A 292 0.20 12.47 1.42
N ARG A 293 1.45 12.47 0.96
CA ARG A 293 1.89 13.12 -0.26
C ARG A 293 2.48 12.07 -1.19
N ILE A 294 1.87 11.95 -2.37
CA ILE A 294 2.30 11.07 -3.44
C ILE A 294 3.07 11.92 -4.46
N TYR A 295 4.23 11.44 -4.89
CA TYR A 295 5.02 12.01 -5.96
C TYR A 295 4.88 11.11 -7.17
N ALA A 296 4.52 11.68 -8.32
CA ALA A 296 4.30 10.91 -9.54
C ALA A 296 4.79 11.66 -10.77
N LEU A 297 5.08 10.92 -11.83
CA LEU A 297 5.43 11.42 -13.17
C LEU A 297 4.41 10.90 -14.19
N THR A 298 4.22 11.66 -15.26
CA THR A 298 3.44 11.27 -16.44
C THR A 298 4.26 11.45 -17.72
N GLY A 299 3.70 11.03 -18.86
CA GLY A 299 4.27 11.26 -20.17
C GLY A 299 5.59 10.50 -20.39
N GLU A 300 6.45 11.08 -21.22
CA GLU A 300 7.78 10.51 -21.49
C GLU A 300 8.61 10.35 -20.22
N LYS A 301 8.48 11.26 -19.24
CA LYS A 301 9.21 11.16 -17.97
C LYS A 301 8.82 9.91 -17.19
N ALA A 302 7.56 9.49 -17.24
CA ALA A 302 7.13 8.23 -16.63
C ALA A 302 7.73 7.03 -17.36
N VAL A 303 7.69 7.03 -18.69
CA VAL A 303 8.30 5.99 -19.55
C VAL A 303 9.81 5.88 -19.31
N PHE A 304 10.51 7.01 -19.22
CA PHE A 304 11.94 7.05 -18.96
C PHE A 304 12.27 6.62 -17.53
N SER A 305 11.53 7.07 -16.52
CA SER A 305 11.71 6.65 -15.12
C SER A 305 11.61 5.14 -14.99
N ARG A 306 10.61 4.56 -15.64
CA ARG A 306 10.46 3.11 -15.80
C ARG A 306 11.66 2.43 -16.42
N LYS A 307 12.08 2.93 -17.58
CA LYS A 307 13.18 2.35 -18.36
C LYS A 307 14.49 2.43 -17.61
N TYR A 308 14.73 3.55 -16.96
CA TYR A 308 15.87 3.71 -16.09
C TYR A 308 15.83 2.72 -14.93
N GLY A 309 14.68 2.60 -14.24
CA GLY A 309 14.50 1.64 -13.15
C GLY A 309 14.90 0.23 -13.58
N ARG A 310 14.38 -0.22 -14.72
CA ARG A 310 14.72 -1.47 -15.42
C ARG A 310 16.18 -1.70 -15.70
N ASP A 311 16.78 -0.77 -16.43
CA ASP A 311 18.18 -0.87 -16.82
C ASP A 311 19.08 -0.98 -15.58
N VAL A 312 18.74 -0.29 -14.49
CA VAL A 312 19.47 -0.36 -13.22
C VAL A 312 19.43 -1.77 -12.65
N LEU A 313 18.28 -2.41 -12.58
CA LEU A 313 18.20 -3.69 -11.91
C LEU A 313 18.63 -4.87 -12.80
N GLU A 314 18.49 -4.80 -14.12
CA GLU A 314 19.14 -5.78 -15.01
C GLU A 314 20.65 -5.83 -14.72
N LYS A 315 21.28 -4.66 -14.57
CA LYS A 315 22.69 -4.55 -14.16
C LYS A 315 22.93 -5.14 -12.76
N VAL A 316 22.04 -4.89 -11.79
CA VAL A 316 22.14 -5.47 -10.43
C VAL A 316 22.02 -7.00 -10.45
N MET A 317 21.10 -7.55 -11.25
CA MET A 317 20.89 -8.99 -11.37
C MET A 317 22.08 -9.68 -12.05
N ALA A 318 22.60 -9.09 -13.12
CA ALA A 318 23.80 -9.57 -13.80
C ALA A 318 24.99 -9.62 -12.82
N PHE A 319 25.23 -8.54 -12.08
CA PHE A 319 26.30 -8.47 -11.08
C PHE A 319 26.16 -9.53 -9.97
N ARG A 320 24.93 -9.83 -9.53
CA ARG A 320 24.66 -10.88 -8.54
C ARG A 320 24.92 -12.29 -9.09
N GLY A 321 24.62 -12.53 -10.37
CA GLY A 321 24.93 -13.77 -11.06
C GLY A 321 26.44 -14.07 -11.08
N ASP A 322 27.24 -13.07 -11.44
CA ASP A 322 28.70 -13.17 -11.51
C ASP A 322 29.35 -13.49 -10.16
N LEU A 323 28.89 -12.85 -9.09
CA LEU A 323 29.34 -13.14 -7.72
C LEU A 323 29.02 -14.58 -7.29
N THR A 324 27.87 -15.10 -7.72
CA THR A 324 27.44 -16.46 -7.38
C THR A 324 28.28 -17.51 -8.12
N MET A 325 28.63 -17.22 -9.38
CA MET A 325 29.52 -18.07 -10.18
C MET A 325 30.94 -18.10 -9.65
N GLN A 326 31.51 -16.95 -9.26
CA GLN A 326 32.84 -16.90 -8.65
C GLN A 326 32.91 -17.73 -7.34
N ARG A 327 31.87 -17.67 -6.49
CA ARG A 327 31.81 -18.51 -5.28
C ARG A 327 31.79 -20.01 -5.57
N LYS A 328 30.96 -20.46 -6.53
CA LYS A 328 30.92 -21.87 -6.94
C LYS A 328 32.26 -22.36 -7.49
N LEU A 329 32.98 -21.51 -8.22
CA LEU A 329 34.29 -21.84 -8.79
C LEU A 329 35.34 -22.05 -7.69
N VAL A 330 35.32 -21.22 -6.64
CA VAL A 330 36.20 -21.38 -5.46
C VAL A 330 35.88 -22.65 -4.68
N GLU A 331 34.59 -23.00 -4.50
CA GLU A 331 34.20 -24.25 -3.84
C GLU A 331 34.59 -25.50 -4.63
N LEU A 332 34.41 -25.49 -5.96
CA LEU A 332 34.84 -26.59 -6.83
C LEU A 332 36.37 -26.79 -6.79
N GLN A 333 37.14 -25.71 -6.70
CA GLN A 333 38.60 -25.80 -6.53
C GLN A 333 38.98 -26.39 -5.17
N LYS A 334 38.27 -26.05 -4.08
CA LYS A 334 38.47 -26.65 -2.76
C LYS A 334 38.12 -28.15 -2.75
N LEU A 335 37.00 -28.54 -3.36
CA LEU A 335 36.58 -29.94 -3.49
C LEU A 335 37.59 -30.77 -4.30
N LYS A 336 38.09 -30.25 -5.43
CA LYS A 336 39.13 -30.93 -6.21
C LYS A 336 40.41 -31.20 -5.41
N LYS A 337 40.81 -30.29 -4.50
CA LYS A 337 41.94 -30.52 -3.60
C LYS A 337 41.67 -31.65 -2.60
N ILE A 338 40.46 -31.73 -2.06
CA ILE A 338 40.05 -32.78 -1.11
C ILE A 338 40.02 -34.16 -1.78
N PHE A 339 39.49 -34.27 -3.00
CA PHE A 339 39.44 -35.56 -3.71
C PHE A 339 40.81 -36.04 -4.20
N LYS A 340 41.75 -35.14 -4.51
CA LYS A 340 43.15 -35.52 -4.80
C LYS A 340 43.91 -36.05 -3.58
N MET A 341 43.44 -35.82 -2.36
CA MET A 341 44.06 -36.33 -1.13
C MET A 341 43.56 -37.71 -0.69
N LYS A 342 42.52 -38.28 -1.32
CA LYS A 342 41.92 -39.57 -0.94
C LYS A 342 42.37 -40.76 -1.81
N SER A 343 43.37 -40.60 -2.68
CA SER A 343 43.94 -41.67 -3.51
C SER A 343 45.40 -41.97 -3.16
N LEU A 344 45.69 -42.18 -1.87
CA LEU A 344 46.97 -42.67 -1.37
C LEU A 344 46.73 -43.94 -0.56
#